data_AF-A0A6J6E0Q7-F1
#
_entry.id   AF-A0A6J6E0Q7-F1
#
_cell.length_a   1.000
_cell.length_b   1.000
_cell.length_c   1.000
_cell.angle_alpha   90.00
_cell.angle_beta   90.00
_cell.angle_gamma   90.00
#
_symmetry.space_group_name_H-M   'P 1'
#
loop_
_entity.id
_entity.type
_entity.pdbx_description
1 polymer ?
#
loop_
_entity_poly.entity_id
_entity_poly.type
_entity_poly.pdbx_seq_one_letter_code
_entity_poly.pdbx_strand_id
1 'polypeptide(L)'
;MRQGLDDAAYDSVQHYHDHPDFTDRERLAAEYAERFAIDHTAVDDELWARLRDKFSDTELLELTVTIGFCVGMGRAYQVLDIARDFDVLWSKEPPTNESTTRGEDPQ
;
A
#
# COMPACT_ATOMS: atom_id res chain seq x y z
N MET A 1 -10.21 -8.51 3.78
CA MET A 1 -9.50 -8.26 5.06
C MET A 1 -9.39 -6.76 5.21
N ARG A 2 -10.04 -6.18 6.22
CA ARG A 2 -9.92 -4.75 6.53
C ARG A 2 -8.60 -4.60 7.30
N GLN A 3 -7.51 -4.32 6.59
CA GLN A 3 -6.25 -3.93 7.25
C GLN A 3 -6.50 -2.56 7.87
N GLY A 4 -6.17 -2.39 9.14
CA GLY A 4 -6.58 -1.25 9.97
C GLY A 4 -5.95 0.10 9.63
N LEU A 5 -5.61 0.37 8.36
CA LEU A 5 -5.39 1.74 7.90
C LEU A 5 -6.76 2.34 7.56
N ASP A 6 -7.06 3.50 8.15
CA ASP A 6 -8.16 4.32 7.64
C ASP A 6 -7.76 4.98 6.30
N ASP A 7 -8.76 5.41 5.53
CA ASP A 7 -8.52 6.02 4.21
C ASP A 7 -7.64 7.28 4.31
N ALA A 8 -7.66 7.99 5.45
CA ALA A 8 -6.85 9.17 5.68
C ALA A 8 -5.36 8.84 5.94
N ALA A 9 -5.09 7.71 6.60
CA ALA A 9 -3.75 7.16 6.79
C ALA A 9 -3.15 6.71 5.45
N TYR A 10 -3.98 6.18 4.55
CA TYR A 10 -3.54 5.81 3.19
C TYR A 10 -3.18 7.04 2.34
N ASP A 11 -4.02 8.08 2.37
CA ASP A 11 -3.77 9.33 1.65
C ASP A 11 -2.55 10.10 2.19
N SER A 12 -2.23 9.94 3.48
CA SER A 12 -1.10 10.61 4.14
C SER A 12 0.23 9.88 3.99
N VAL A 13 0.29 8.69 3.37
CA VAL A 13 1.56 7.96 3.13
C VAL A 13 2.57 8.82 2.36
N GLN A 14 2.12 9.71 1.48
CA GLN A 14 3.00 10.63 0.75
C GLN A 14 3.64 11.71 1.65
N HIS A 15 3.12 11.88 2.86
CA HIS A 15 3.56 12.86 3.86
C HIS A 15 4.07 12.18 5.14
N TYR A 16 4.50 10.91 5.04
CA TYR A 16 4.89 10.08 6.19
C TYR A 16 5.94 10.74 7.09
N HIS A 17 6.81 11.61 6.53
CA HIS A 17 7.88 12.29 7.27
C HIS A 17 7.35 13.21 8.38
N ASP A 18 6.26 13.94 8.11
CA ASP A 18 5.74 14.98 9.02
C ASP A 18 4.37 14.62 9.64
N HIS A 19 3.77 13.50 9.24
CA HIS A 19 2.43 13.13 9.68
C HIS A 19 2.43 12.51 11.08
N PRO A 20 1.61 13.02 12.02
CA PRO A 20 1.66 12.64 13.44
C PRO A 20 1.26 11.18 13.69
N ASP A 21 0.57 10.54 12.75
CA ASP A 21 0.02 9.19 12.92
C ASP A 21 1.05 8.08 12.68
N PHE A 22 2.21 8.38 12.08
CA PHE A 22 3.28 7.40 11.91
C PHE A 22 4.22 7.41 13.10
N THR A 23 4.49 6.22 13.63
CA THR A 23 5.55 6.00 14.61
C THR A 23 6.93 6.20 13.99
N ASP A 24 7.94 6.48 14.82
CA ASP A 24 9.33 6.59 14.37
C ASP A 24 9.80 5.36 13.59
N ARG A 25 9.33 4.17 13.98
CA ARG A 25 9.66 2.90 13.31
C ARG A 25 9.02 2.81 11.92
N GLU A 26 7.78 3.25 11.76
CA GLU A 26 7.09 3.28 10.45
C GLU A 26 7.70 4.32 9.52
N ARG A 27 8.03 5.52 10.04
CA ARG A 27 8.71 6.55 9.26
C ARG A 27 10.06 6.07 8.74
N LEU A 28 10.82 5.37 9.57
CA LEU A 28 12.11 4.82 9.18
C LEU A 28 11.98 3.71 8.12
N ALA A 29 10.94 2.88 8.20
CA ALA A 29 10.65 1.89 7.17
C ALA A 29 10.25 2.54 5.83
N ALA A 30 9.45 3.61 5.88
CA ALA A 30 9.05 4.37 4.70
C ALA A 30 10.24 5.10 4.05
N GLU A 31 11.13 5.71 4.85
CA GLU A 31 12.38 6.32 4.37
C GLU A 31 13.26 5.29 3.65
N TYR A 32 13.41 4.10 4.24
CA TYR A 32 14.14 3.01 3.60
C TYR A 32 13.49 2.55 2.29
N ALA A 33 12.17 2.38 2.26
CA ALA A 33 11.43 1.97 1.07
C ALA A 33 11.55 3.00 -0.07
N GLU A 34 11.46 4.29 0.24
CA GLU A 34 11.61 5.38 -0.72
C GLU A 34 13.02 5.39 -1.33
N ARG A 35 14.06 5.37 -0.49
CA ARG A 35 15.45 5.32 -0.98
C ARG A 35 15.69 4.05 -1.80
N PHE A 36 15.28 2.88 -1.32
CA PHE A 36 15.45 1.62 -2.05
C PHE A 36 14.78 1.66 -3.44
N ALA A 37 13.59 2.26 -3.56
CA ALA A 37 12.84 2.32 -4.81
C ALA A 37 13.43 3.31 -5.84
N ILE A 38 13.92 4.47 -5.36
CA ILE A 38 14.41 5.57 -6.21
C ILE A 38 15.92 5.47 -6.46
N ASP A 39 16.71 5.32 -5.39
CA ASP A 39 18.15 5.22 -5.42
C ASP A 39 18.68 4.34 -4.27
N HIS A 40 18.74 3.03 -4.53
CA HIS A 40 19.22 2.05 -3.55
C HIS A 40 20.69 2.26 -3.15
N THR A 41 21.47 3.06 -3.89
CA THR A 41 22.84 3.41 -3.51
C THR A 41 22.91 4.51 -2.45
N ALA A 42 21.81 5.25 -2.26
CA ALA A 42 21.64 6.25 -1.21
C ALA A 42 21.24 5.65 0.15
N VAL A 43 21.14 4.31 0.25
CA VAL A 43 21.04 3.61 1.54
C VAL A 43 22.44 3.57 2.15
N ASP A 44 22.79 4.66 2.85
CA ASP A 44 24.08 4.84 3.50
C ASP A 44 24.18 4.08 4.84
N ASP A 45 25.40 4.02 5.38
CA ASP A 45 25.68 3.36 6.66
C ASP A 45 24.92 3.99 7.84
N GLU A 46 24.57 5.28 7.76
CA GLU A 46 23.85 6.00 8.80
C GLU A 46 22.39 5.55 8.85
N LEU A 47 21.71 5.50 7.71
CA LEU A 47 20.36 4.94 7.59
C LEU A 47 20.35 3.47 8.01
N TRP A 48 21.34 2.70 7.57
CA TRP A 48 21.44 1.28 7.93
C TRP A 48 21.70 1.06 9.44
N ALA A 49 22.44 1.96 10.09
CA ALA A 49 22.59 1.95 11.55
C ALA A 49 21.27 2.26 12.27
N ARG A 50 20.53 3.28 11.83
CA ARG A 50 19.20 3.62 12.39
C ARG A 50 18.23 2.44 12.24
N LEU A 51 18.24 1.76 11.10
CA LEU A 51 17.39 0.59 10.83
C LEU A 51 17.69 -0.56 11.81
N ARG A 52 18.97 -0.89 12.03
CA ARG A 52 19.37 -1.95 12.97
C ARG A 52 19.08 -1.64 14.44
N ASP A 53 18.92 -0.36 14.81
CA ASP A 53 18.48 0.02 16.17
C ASP A 53 16.99 -0.32 16.41
N LYS A 54 16.16 -0.26 15.36
CA LYS A 54 14.70 -0.39 15.46
C LYS A 54 14.16 -1.73 15.00
N PHE A 55 14.91 -2.47 14.19
CA PHE A 55 14.51 -3.73 13.57
C PHE A 55 15.55 -4.82 13.82
N SER A 56 15.07 -6.05 14.02
CA SER A 56 15.91 -7.25 14.00
C SER A 56 16.36 -7.59 12.57
N ASP A 57 17.40 -8.41 12.44
CA ASP A 57 17.90 -8.85 11.13
C ASP A 57 16.82 -9.58 10.30
N THR A 58 15.95 -10.36 10.95
CA THR A 58 14.81 -11.02 10.30
C THR A 58 13.81 -10.00 9.76
N GLU A 59 13.44 -9.02 10.57
CA GLU A 59 12.49 -7.98 10.14
C GLU A 59 13.08 -7.12 9.01
N LEU A 60 14.38 -6.84 9.01
CA LEU A 60 15.06 -6.11 7.94
C LEU A 60 15.10 -6.92 6.63
N LEU A 61 15.32 -8.23 6.72
CA LEU A 61 15.23 -9.12 5.56
C LEU A 61 13.81 -9.10 4.98
N GLU A 62 12.81 -9.31 5.82
CA GLU A 62 11.39 -9.32 5.41
C GLU A 62 10.97 -7.98 4.80
N LEU A 63 11.37 -6.86 5.43
CA LEU A 63 11.13 -5.52 4.91
C LEU A 63 11.75 -5.33 3.52
N THR A 64 13.03 -5.71 3.37
CA THR A 64 13.76 -5.56 2.10
C THR A 64 13.14 -6.42 0.98
N VAL A 65 12.80 -7.68 1.28
CA VAL A 65 12.15 -8.58 0.32
C VAL A 65 10.78 -8.04 -0.09
N THR A 66 10.01 -7.54 0.86
CA THR A 66 8.68 -6.96 0.60
C THR A 66 8.78 -5.73 -0.31
N ILE A 67 9.70 -4.80 0.00
CA ILE A 67 9.94 -3.62 -0.83
C ILE A 67 10.36 -4.04 -2.25
N GLY A 68 11.31 -4.96 -2.36
CA GLY A 68 11.79 -5.48 -3.64
C GLY A 68 10.66 -6.11 -4.48
N PHE A 69 9.80 -6.88 -3.85
CA PHE A 69 8.62 -7.46 -4.49
C PHE A 69 7.65 -6.38 -5.01
N CYS A 70 7.31 -5.39 -4.19
CA CYS A 70 6.40 -4.30 -4.58
C CYS A 70 6.96 -3.51 -5.77
N VAL A 71 8.25 -3.15 -5.76
CA VAL A 71 8.90 -2.43 -6.86
C VAL A 71 8.95 -3.30 -8.13
N GLY A 72 9.29 -4.58 -8.00
CA GLY A 72 9.33 -5.52 -9.11
C GLY A 72 7.96 -5.71 -9.76
N MET A 73 6.91 -5.86 -8.95
CA MET A 73 5.52 -5.96 -9.38
C MET A 73 5.05 -4.70 -10.12
N GLY A 74 5.31 -3.50 -9.55
CA GLY A 74 4.96 -2.25 -10.21
C GLY A 74 5.60 -2.11 -11.59
N ARG A 75 6.88 -2.51 -11.72
CA ARG A 75 7.59 -2.54 -13.01
C ARG A 75 7.00 -3.58 -13.97
N ALA A 76 6.66 -4.77 -13.48
CA ALA A 76 6.03 -5.80 -14.30
C ALA A 76 4.66 -5.35 -14.85
N TYR A 77 3.83 -4.73 -14.01
CA TYR A 77 2.54 -4.17 -14.44
C TYR A 77 2.67 -3.07 -15.47
N GLN A 78 3.70 -2.22 -15.34
CA GLN A 78 4.00 -1.20 -16.33
C GLN A 78 4.43 -1.81 -17.68
N VAL A 79 5.27 -2.85 -17.65
CA VAL A 79 5.71 -3.56 -18.87
C VAL A 79 4.53 -4.24 -19.58
N LEU A 80 3.58 -4.77 -18.81
CA LEU A 80 2.40 -5.47 -19.32
C LEU A 80 1.22 -4.53 -19.63
N ASP A 81 1.35 -3.22 -19.39
CA ASP A 81 0.31 -2.21 -19.55
C ASP A 81 -1.00 -2.51 -18.77
N ILE A 82 -0.87 -3.08 -17.57
CA ILE A 82 -2.01 -3.50 -16.72
C ILE A 82 -2.62 -2.32 -15.95
N ALA A 83 -1.89 -1.22 -15.80
CA ALA A 83 -2.22 -0.12 -14.88
C ALA A 83 -3.47 0.71 -15.24
N ARG A 84 -4.10 0.50 -16.40
CA ARG A 84 -5.25 1.29 -16.87
C ARG A 84 -6.57 0.55 -17.01
N ASP A 85 -6.59 -0.78 -16.96
CA ASP A 85 -7.80 -1.54 -17.31
C ASP A 85 -8.59 -2.05 -16.09
N PHE A 86 -8.00 -1.96 -14.89
CA PHE A 86 -8.72 -2.24 -13.66
C PHE A 86 -9.36 -0.97 -13.10
N ASP A 87 -10.58 -0.69 -13.56
CA ASP A 87 -11.52 0.03 -12.72
C ASP A 87 -11.72 -0.86 -11.48
N VAL A 88 -11.14 -0.49 -10.33
CA VAL A 88 -11.17 -1.29 -9.09
C VAL A 88 -12.59 -1.22 -8.51
N LEU A 89 -13.54 -1.84 -9.21
CA LEU A 89 -14.91 -2.11 -8.77
C LEU A 89 -14.95 -3.46 -8.03
N TRP A 90 -13.90 -3.80 -7.27
CA TRP A 90 -13.82 -5.07 -6.56
C TRP A 90 -14.83 -5.19 -5.41
N SER A 91 -15.53 -4.11 -5.02
CA SER A 91 -16.32 -4.11 -3.78
C SER A 91 -17.74 -3.56 -3.86
N LYS A 92 -18.35 -3.36 -5.04
CA LYS A 92 -19.80 -3.16 -5.09
C LYS A 92 -20.49 -4.52 -5.29
N GLU A 93 -21.07 -5.06 -4.22
CA GLU A 93 -22.04 -6.14 -4.36
C GLU A 93 -23.12 -5.72 -5.36
N PRO A 94 -23.58 -6.63 -6.24
CA PRO A 94 -24.71 -6.33 -7.11
C PRO A 94 -25.89 -5.88 -6.22
N PRO A 95 -26.61 -4.79 -6.56
CA PRO A 95 -27.73 -4.36 -5.76
C PRO A 95 -28.74 -5.52 -5.69
N THR A 96 -28.95 -6.04 -4.48
CA THR A 96 -30.04 -6.96 -4.21
C THR A 96 -31.33 -6.22 -4.53
N ASN A 97 -31.94 -6.53 -5.68
CA ASN A 97 -33.27 -6.02 -6.01
C ASN A 97 -34.28 -6.73 -5.11
N GLU A 98 -34.38 -6.26 -3.88
CA GLU A 98 -35.59 -6.46 -3.08
C GLU A 98 -36.58 -5.37 -3.48
N SER A 99 -37.80 -5.80 -3.82
CA SER A 99 -39.02 -5.02 -4.10
C SER A 99 -39.24 -4.47 -5.52
N THR A 100 -39.66 -5.37 -6.43
CA THR A 100 -40.81 -5.04 -7.31
C THR A 100 -42.06 -5.69 -6.71
N THR A 101 -42.69 -4.95 -5.80
CA THR A 101 -44.10 -5.17 -5.41
C THR A 101 -44.89 -3.97 -5.89
N ARG A 102 -45.44 -4.04 -7.11
CA ARG A 102 -46.53 -3.20 -7.66
C ARG A 102 -46.80 -3.71 -9.08
N GLY A 103 -47.98 -4.07 -9.55
CA GLY A 103 -49.36 -4.07 -9.08
C GLY A 103 -50.20 -4.51 -10.29
N GLU A 104 -51.33 -5.16 -10.02
CA GLU A 104 -52.55 -5.23 -10.85
C GLU A 104 -52.42 -5.29 -12.38
N ASP A 105 -52.78 -6.45 -12.95
CA ASP A 105 -53.11 -6.60 -14.38
C ASP A 105 -54.60 -6.99 -14.51
N PRO A 106 -55.47 -6.19 -15.16
CA PRO A 106 -56.84 -6.56 -15.43
C PRO A 106 -57.00 -7.13 -16.87
N GLN A 107 -57.50 -8.37 -16.96
CA GLN A 107 -58.37 -8.84 -18.04
C GLN A 107 -59.52 -9.67 -17.47
#